data_AF-A0AA38G8I4-F1
#
_entry.id   AF-A0AA38G8I4-F1
#
_cell.length_a   1.000
_cell.length_b   1.000
_cell.length_c   1.000
_cell.angle_alpha   90.00
_cell.angle_beta   90.00
_cell.angle_gamma   90.00
#
_symmetry.space_group_name_H-M   'P 1'
#
loop_
_entity.id
_entity.type
_entity.pdbx_description
1 polymer ?
#
loop_
_entity_poly.entity_id
_entity_poly.type
_entity_poly.pdbx_seq_one_letter_code
_entity_poly.pdbx_strand_id
1 'polypeptide(L)'
;ALNNLGSIYVDCGKLDLAADCYVSALKIRHTRAHQGLARVHYLKNDRNAAYEEMTKLIEKARNKASAYEKRSEYCDRDMTKTDLQMVTQLDPLRVYPYRYRAAVLMDNQQEEEAIAELSRAIAFKADLHLLHLRAAFHECVGDVAGALRDCRAALSVDPNHQEIMELHSRVHSQEP
;
A
#
# COMPACT_ATOMS: atom_id res chain seq x y z
N ALA A 1 -22.47 -11.88 8.96
CA ALA A 1 -22.63 -13.04 8.06
C ALA A 1 -22.53 -12.64 6.59
N LEU A 2 -23.44 -11.80 6.06
CA LEU A 2 -23.48 -11.43 4.63
C LEU A 2 -22.17 -10.84 4.08
N ASN A 3 -21.51 -9.93 4.82
CA ASN A 3 -20.23 -9.38 4.40
C ASN A 3 -19.13 -10.46 4.23
N ASN A 4 -19.07 -11.42 5.14
CA ASN A 4 -18.06 -12.48 5.09
C ASN A 4 -18.37 -13.49 3.99
N LEU A 5 -19.66 -13.80 3.78
CA LEU A 5 -20.11 -14.63 2.66
C LEU A 5 -19.77 -13.98 1.32
N GLY A 6 -19.96 -12.66 1.20
CA GLY A 6 -19.53 -11.89 0.03
C GLY A 6 -18.05 -12.09 -0.26
N SER A 7 -17.19 -11.99 0.75
CA SER A 7 -15.74 -12.21 0.58
C SER A 7 -15.41 -13.62 0.11
N ILE A 8 -16.08 -14.64 0.65
CA ILE A 8 -15.91 -16.03 0.21
C ILE A 8 -16.31 -16.17 -1.27
N TYR A 9 -17.40 -15.55 -1.70
CA TYR A 9 -17.80 -15.56 -3.10
C TYR A 9 -16.81 -14.83 -4.01
N VAL A 10 -16.19 -13.74 -3.56
CA VAL A 10 -15.10 -13.09 -4.29
C VAL A 10 -13.94 -14.05 -4.49
N ASP A 11 -13.53 -14.75 -3.44
CA ASP A 11 -12.40 -15.68 -3.50
C ASP A 11 -12.71 -16.91 -4.38
N CYS A 12 -13.99 -17.27 -4.51
CA CYS A 12 -14.48 -18.28 -5.48
C CYS A 12 -14.71 -17.73 -6.90
N GLY A 13 -14.44 -16.45 -7.17
CA GLY A 13 -14.69 -15.80 -8.47
C GLY A 13 -16.17 -15.57 -8.81
N LYS A 14 -17.08 -15.80 -7.86
CA LYS A 14 -18.54 -15.63 -8.03
C LYS A 14 -18.95 -14.18 -7.74
N LEU A 15 -18.50 -13.26 -8.61
CA LEU A 15 -18.56 -11.83 -8.37
C LEU A 15 -19.99 -11.26 -8.26
N ASP A 16 -20.95 -11.78 -9.01
CA ASP A 16 -22.36 -11.33 -8.92
C ASP A 16 -22.98 -11.70 -7.57
N LEU A 17 -22.80 -12.95 -7.13
CA LEU A 17 -23.25 -13.41 -5.82
C LEU A 17 -22.57 -12.64 -4.67
N ALA A 18 -21.30 -12.28 -4.85
CA ALA A 18 -20.60 -11.43 -3.90
C ALA A 18 -21.23 -10.04 -3.82
N ALA A 19 -21.54 -9.42 -4.96
CA ALA A 19 -22.21 -8.12 -5.01
C ALA A 19 -23.57 -8.16 -4.31
N ASP A 20 -24.39 -9.18 -4.57
CA ASP A 20 -25.70 -9.35 -3.92
C ASP A 20 -25.58 -9.45 -2.40
N CYS A 21 -24.56 -10.17 -1.90
CA CYS A 21 -24.27 -10.28 -0.47
C CYS A 21 -23.91 -8.93 0.14
N TYR A 22 -23.06 -8.15 -0.53
CA TYR A 22 -22.66 -6.83 -0.03
C TYR A 22 -23.80 -5.81 -0.10
N VAL A 23 -24.59 -5.79 -1.18
CA VAL A 23 -25.80 -4.95 -1.28
C VAL A 23 -26.78 -5.29 -0.15
N SER A 24 -26.99 -6.57 0.12
CA SER A 24 -27.83 -7.02 1.23
C SER A 24 -27.25 -6.62 2.59
N ALA A 25 -25.92 -6.66 2.75
CA ALA A 25 -25.25 -6.16 3.96
C ALA A 25 -25.42 -4.64 4.13
N LEU A 26 -25.39 -3.86 3.05
CA LEU A 26 -25.65 -2.42 3.10
C LEU A 26 -27.08 -2.09 3.52
N LYS A 27 -28.08 -2.88 3.12
CA LYS A 27 -29.48 -2.72 3.55
C LYS A 27 -29.64 -2.83 5.07
N ILE A 28 -28.82 -3.66 5.73
CA ILE A 28 -28.77 -3.77 7.20
C ILE A 28 -27.72 -2.83 7.83
N ARG A 29 -27.34 -1.76 7.12
CA ARG A 29 -26.44 -0.68 7.57
C ARG A 29 -25.00 -1.12 7.87
N HIS A 30 -24.54 -2.22 7.29
CA HIS A 30 -23.14 -2.64 7.39
C HIS A 30 -22.26 -1.84 6.42
N THR A 31 -21.87 -0.62 6.79
CA THR A 31 -21.18 0.35 5.91
C THR A 31 -19.88 -0.16 5.29
N ARG A 32 -19.14 -1.05 5.98
CA ARG A 32 -17.92 -1.68 5.44
C ARG A 32 -18.16 -2.51 4.17
N ALA A 33 -19.41 -2.89 3.88
CA ALA A 33 -19.73 -3.63 2.66
C ALA A 33 -19.48 -2.81 1.38
N HIS A 34 -19.43 -1.46 1.47
CA HIS A 34 -18.98 -0.62 0.36
C HIS A 34 -17.57 -0.99 -0.13
N GLN A 35 -16.65 -1.31 0.78
CA GLN A 35 -15.30 -1.77 0.40
C GLN A 35 -15.34 -3.11 -0.35
N GLY A 36 -16.24 -4.01 0.06
CA GLY A 36 -16.46 -5.28 -0.62
C GLY A 36 -17.00 -5.09 -2.05
N LEU A 37 -17.98 -4.21 -2.22
CA LEU A 37 -18.48 -3.83 -3.55
C LEU A 37 -17.40 -3.18 -4.41
N ALA A 38 -16.61 -2.28 -3.85
CA ALA A 38 -15.50 -1.67 -4.58
C ALA A 38 -14.52 -2.72 -5.12
N ARG A 39 -14.15 -3.71 -4.30
CA ARG A 39 -13.33 -4.85 -4.73
C ARG A 39 -14.00 -5.63 -5.87
N VAL A 40 -15.31 -5.89 -5.79
CA VAL A 40 -16.05 -6.58 -6.84
C VAL A 40 -16.04 -5.79 -8.15
N HIS A 41 -16.33 -4.49 -8.12
CA HIS A 41 -16.29 -3.62 -9.30
C HIS A 41 -14.90 -3.59 -9.93
N TYR A 42 -13.85 -3.45 -9.10
CA TYR A 42 -12.47 -3.49 -9.57
C TYR A 42 -12.13 -4.80 -10.27
N LEU A 43 -12.54 -5.95 -9.72
CA LEU A 43 -12.33 -7.27 -10.32
C LEU A 43 -13.11 -7.46 -11.62
N LYS A 44 -14.20 -6.72 -11.81
CA LYS A 44 -14.95 -6.61 -13.09
C LYS A 44 -14.37 -5.57 -14.04
N ASN A 45 -13.19 -5.02 -13.72
CA ASN A 45 -12.51 -3.97 -14.48
C ASN A 45 -13.27 -2.62 -14.52
N ASP A 46 -14.18 -2.38 -13.57
CA ASP A 46 -14.90 -1.12 -13.41
C ASP A 46 -14.29 -0.31 -12.25
N ARG A 47 -13.21 0.41 -12.57
CA ARG A 47 -12.49 1.24 -11.60
C ARG A 47 -13.31 2.44 -11.13
N ASN A 48 -14.14 3.01 -12.00
CA ASN A 48 -14.97 4.16 -11.67
C ASN A 48 -16.03 3.78 -10.63
N ALA A 49 -16.75 2.67 -10.82
CA ALA A 49 -17.70 2.20 -9.82
C ALA A 49 -17.00 1.81 -8.51
N ALA A 50 -15.79 1.23 -8.57
CA ALA A 50 -15.00 0.94 -7.37
C ALA A 50 -14.66 2.21 -6.58
N TYR A 51 -14.22 3.26 -7.28
CA TYR A 51 -13.90 4.56 -6.69
C TYR A 51 -15.14 5.23 -6.07
N GLU A 52 -16.29 5.18 -6.74
CA GLU A 52 -17.55 5.72 -6.24
C GLU A 52 -18.02 4.99 -4.97
N GLU A 53 -17.94 3.66 -4.93
CA GLU A 53 -18.29 2.88 -3.75
C GLU A 53 -17.39 3.22 -2.55
N MET A 54 -16.09 3.40 -2.77
CA MET A 54 -15.18 3.87 -1.73
C MET A 54 -15.48 5.30 -1.28
N THR A 55 -15.94 6.17 -2.19
CA THR A 55 -16.36 7.53 -1.85
C THR A 55 -17.56 7.51 -0.88
N LYS A 56 -18.56 6.67 -1.14
CA LYS A 56 -19.69 6.43 -0.23
C LYS A 56 -19.24 5.91 1.14
N LEU A 57 -18.17 5.11 1.19
CA LEU A 57 -17.58 4.66 2.44
C LEU A 57 -16.91 5.81 3.21
N ILE A 58 -16.14 6.67 2.53
CA ILE A 58 -15.43 7.81 3.15
C ILE A 58 -16.41 8.76 3.85
N GLU A 59 -17.57 9.04 3.23
CA GLU A 59 -18.62 9.88 3.82
C GLU A 59 -19.14 9.34 5.16
N LYS A 60 -19.15 8.01 5.32
CA LYS A 60 -19.70 7.30 6.49
C LYS A 60 -18.62 6.84 7.48
N ALA A 61 -17.35 6.89 7.09
CA ALA A 61 -16.26 6.31 7.86
C ALA A 61 -15.87 7.20 9.05
N ARG A 62 -15.76 6.58 10.24
CA ARG A 62 -15.12 7.23 11.39
C ARG A 62 -13.60 7.36 11.21
N ASN A 63 -12.98 6.33 10.60
CA ASN A 63 -11.57 6.36 10.21
C ASN A 63 -11.47 6.65 8.71
N LYS A 64 -11.38 7.93 8.36
CA LYS A 64 -11.28 8.37 6.97
C LYS A 64 -9.92 8.06 6.35
N ALA A 65 -8.83 8.10 7.12
CA ALA A 65 -7.48 7.82 6.61
C ALA A 65 -7.40 6.44 5.94
N SER A 66 -7.90 5.40 6.61
CA SER A 66 -7.93 4.04 6.04
C SER A 66 -8.83 3.94 4.79
N ALA A 67 -9.88 4.74 4.69
CA ALA A 67 -10.79 4.71 3.54
C ALA A 67 -10.20 5.44 2.32
N TYR A 68 -9.51 6.57 2.53
CA TYR A 68 -8.72 7.24 1.49
C TYR A 68 -7.59 6.35 0.99
N GLU A 69 -6.85 5.69 1.90
CA GLU A 69 -5.79 4.74 1.52
C GLU A 69 -6.35 3.63 0.61
N LYS A 70 -7.48 3.03 0.99
CA LYS A 70 -8.12 2.01 0.16
C LYS A 70 -8.68 2.52 -1.16
N ARG A 71 -9.20 3.75 -1.21
CA ARG A 71 -9.69 4.34 -2.46
C ARG A 71 -8.56 4.63 -3.45
N SER A 72 -7.38 4.96 -2.94
CA SER A 72 -6.19 5.21 -3.75
C SER A 72 -5.74 3.98 -4.57
N GLU A 73 -6.18 2.77 -4.20
CA GLU A 73 -5.92 1.53 -4.97
C GLU A 73 -6.77 1.45 -6.27
N TYR A 74 -7.80 2.29 -6.42
CA TYR A 74 -8.78 2.21 -7.51
C TYR A 74 -8.76 3.38 -8.50
N CYS A 75 -7.85 4.34 -8.35
CA CYS A 75 -7.84 5.55 -9.17
C CYS A 75 -6.55 5.70 -10.00
N ASP A 76 -6.50 6.73 -10.84
CA ASP A 76 -5.31 7.08 -11.60
C ASP A 76 -4.22 7.73 -10.71
N ARG A 77 -3.05 8.01 -11.30
CA ARG A 77 -1.89 8.52 -10.57
C ARG A 77 -2.16 9.85 -9.86
N ASP A 78 -2.95 10.74 -10.47
CA ASP A 78 -3.23 12.07 -9.92
C ASP A 78 -4.22 11.98 -8.75
N MET A 79 -5.30 11.24 -8.93
CA MET A 79 -6.25 10.98 -7.84
C MET A 79 -5.60 10.19 -6.69
N THR A 80 -4.71 9.25 -7.00
CA THR A 80 -3.95 8.49 -5.99
C THR A 80 -3.10 9.43 -5.14
N LYS A 81 -2.41 10.39 -5.79
CA LYS A 81 -1.62 11.41 -5.08
C LYS A 81 -2.49 12.25 -4.16
N THR A 82 -3.67 12.70 -4.61
CA THR A 82 -4.60 13.46 -3.79
C THR A 82 -5.12 12.65 -2.60
N ASP A 83 -5.53 11.40 -2.81
CA ASP A 83 -6.02 10.55 -1.73
C ASP A 83 -4.93 10.27 -0.70
N LEU A 84 -3.70 9.98 -1.11
CA LEU A 84 -2.58 9.73 -0.21
C LEU A 84 -2.09 10.97 0.53
N GLN A 85 -2.26 12.16 -0.04
CA GLN A 85 -2.08 13.40 0.68
C GLN A 85 -3.09 13.52 1.83
N MET A 86 -4.36 13.18 1.60
CA MET A 86 -5.37 13.14 2.66
C MET A 86 -5.04 12.09 3.73
N VAL A 87 -4.53 10.91 3.35
CA VAL A 87 -4.08 9.90 4.33
C VAL A 87 -2.99 10.49 5.23
N THR A 88 -1.97 11.12 4.65
CA THR A 88 -0.86 11.72 5.40
C THR A 88 -1.32 12.82 6.35
N GLN A 89 -2.32 13.62 5.95
CA GLN A 89 -2.91 14.66 6.81
C GLN A 89 -3.72 14.07 7.98
N LEU A 90 -4.47 12.99 7.73
CA LEU A 90 -5.36 12.39 8.72
C LEU A 90 -4.65 11.43 9.68
N ASP A 91 -3.63 10.72 9.19
CA ASP A 91 -2.85 9.75 9.95
C ASP A 91 -1.39 9.72 9.41
N PRO A 92 -0.51 10.59 9.93
CA PRO A 92 0.88 10.71 9.47
C PRO A 92 1.74 9.45 9.71
N LEU A 93 1.26 8.51 10.54
CA LEU A 93 2.01 7.29 10.87
C LEU A 93 1.70 6.13 9.91
N ARG A 94 0.84 6.37 8.90
CA ARG A 94 0.58 5.43 7.81
C ARG A 94 1.77 5.36 6.88
N VAL A 95 2.31 4.17 6.68
CA VAL A 95 3.51 3.94 5.87
C VAL A 95 3.24 4.00 4.36
N TYR A 96 2.05 3.54 3.92
CA TYR A 96 1.74 3.40 2.49
C TYR A 96 1.90 4.70 1.68
N PRO A 97 1.42 5.87 2.13
CA PRO A 97 1.65 7.15 1.43
C PRO A 97 3.11 7.51 1.21
N TYR A 98 4.01 7.15 2.14
CA TYR A 98 5.44 7.43 2.01
C TYR A 98 6.10 6.50 0.99
N ARG A 99 5.76 5.20 1.04
CA ARG A 99 6.23 4.21 0.05
C ARG A 99 5.82 4.56 -1.37
N TYR A 100 4.54 4.92 -1.55
CA TYR A 100 4.02 5.29 -2.87
C TYR A 100 4.71 6.53 -3.42
N ARG A 101 4.86 7.58 -2.60
CA ARG A 101 5.58 8.80 -3.01
C ARG A 101 7.04 8.52 -3.33
N ALA A 102 7.72 7.71 -2.54
CA ALA A 102 9.10 7.32 -2.78
C ALA A 102 9.26 6.59 -4.12
N ALA A 103 8.38 5.63 -4.43
CA ALA A 103 8.38 4.95 -5.73
C ALA A 103 8.14 5.93 -6.89
N VAL A 104 7.16 6.82 -6.76
CA VAL A 104 6.87 7.87 -7.74
C VAL A 104 8.05 8.83 -7.96
N LEU A 105 8.79 9.17 -6.89
CA LEU A 105 9.99 10.00 -6.98
C LEU A 105 11.13 9.25 -7.67
N MET A 106 11.32 7.96 -7.36
CA MET A 106 12.32 7.11 -8.02
C MET A 106 12.05 7.00 -9.53
N ASP A 107 10.78 6.77 -9.93
CA ASP A 107 10.37 6.75 -11.34
C ASP A 107 10.63 8.09 -12.06
N ASN A 108 10.58 9.19 -11.30
CA ASN A 108 10.85 10.53 -11.79
C ASN A 108 12.35 10.91 -11.69
N GLN A 109 13.25 9.98 -11.37
CA GLN A 109 14.69 10.20 -11.20
C GLN A 109 15.04 11.20 -10.08
N GLN A 110 14.15 11.34 -9.09
CA GLN A 110 14.33 12.14 -7.87
C GLN A 110 14.77 11.24 -6.72
N GLU A 111 15.96 10.65 -6.85
CA GLU A 111 16.41 9.52 -6.04
C GLU A 111 16.69 9.94 -4.58
N GLU A 112 17.30 11.11 -4.37
CA GLU A 112 17.57 11.65 -3.04
C GLU A 112 16.26 11.90 -2.27
N GLU A 113 15.27 12.50 -2.93
CA GLU A 113 13.96 12.75 -2.33
C GLU A 113 13.20 11.44 -2.06
N ALA A 114 13.35 10.44 -2.94
CA ALA A 114 12.76 9.11 -2.74
C ALA A 114 13.31 8.44 -1.47
N ILE A 115 14.64 8.45 -1.29
CA ILE A 115 15.29 7.92 -0.08
C ILE A 115 14.90 8.72 1.17
N ALA A 116 14.78 10.05 1.05
CA ALA A 116 14.31 10.90 2.13
C ALA A 116 12.87 10.59 2.55
N GLU A 117 11.96 10.33 1.61
CA GLU A 117 10.58 9.90 1.89
C GLU A 117 10.54 8.62 2.73
N LEU A 118 11.30 7.60 2.34
CA LEU A 118 11.39 6.34 3.09
C LEU A 118 12.03 6.56 4.47
N SER A 119 13.03 7.43 4.55
CA SER A 119 13.69 7.76 5.81
C SER A 119 12.73 8.42 6.81
N ARG A 120 11.81 9.26 6.35
CA ARG A 120 10.75 9.81 7.20
C ARG A 120 9.81 8.72 7.72
N ALA A 121 9.45 7.74 6.89
CA ALA A 121 8.62 6.61 7.31
C ALA A 121 9.32 5.75 8.37
N ILE A 122 10.58 5.39 8.11
CA ILE A 122 11.41 4.56 9.00
C ILE A 122 11.61 5.24 10.37
N ALA A 123 11.67 6.57 10.42
CA ALA A 123 11.86 7.32 11.66
C ALA A 123 10.74 7.10 12.69
N PHE A 124 9.50 6.86 12.25
CA PHE A 124 8.38 6.55 13.14
C PHE A 124 7.97 5.08 13.14
N LYS A 125 8.25 4.35 12.06
CA LYS A 125 8.01 2.91 11.97
C LYS A 125 9.06 2.27 11.06
N ALA A 126 10.07 1.67 11.67
CA ALA A 126 10.94 0.75 10.96
C ALA A 126 10.23 -0.60 10.81
N ASP A 127 10.00 -1.03 9.58
CA ASP A 127 9.57 -2.40 9.29
C ASP A 127 10.42 -3.01 8.17
N LEU A 128 10.35 -4.33 8.07
CA LEU A 128 11.17 -5.12 7.15
C LEU A 128 11.01 -4.65 5.69
N HIS A 129 9.80 -4.29 5.29
CA HIS A 129 9.50 -3.89 3.93
C HIS A 129 10.07 -2.49 3.61
N LEU A 130 9.99 -1.55 4.56
CA LEU A 130 10.59 -0.23 4.40
C LEU A 130 12.11 -0.29 4.31
N LEU A 131 12.75 -1.09 5.17
CA LEU A 131 14.19 -1.28 5.15
C LEU A 131 14.65 -1.95 3.84
N HIS A 132 13.94 -2.99 3.39
CA HIS A 132 14.22 -3.63 2.11
C HIS A 132 14.09 -2.66 0.93
N LEU A 133 13.02 -1.87 0.90
CA LEU A 133 12.79 -0.91 -0.19
C LEU A 133 13.86 0.20 -0.21
N ARG A 134 14.23 0.75 0.95
CA ARG A 134 15.27 1.78 1.00
C ARG A 134 16.66 1.22 0.69
N ALA A 135 16.95 -0.03 1.08
CA ALA A 135 18.17 -0.73 0.68
C ALA A 135 18.26 -0.89 -0.84
N ALA A 136 17.16 -1.28 -1.50
CA ALA A 136 17.10 -1.38 -2.95
C ALA A 136 17.30 -0.01 -3.64
N PHE A 137 16.76 1.07 -3.08
CA PHE A 137 16.98 2.42 -3.61
C PHE A 137 18.44 2.85 -3.45
N HIS A 138 19.06 2.56 -2.30
CA HIS A 138 20.49 2.79 -2.09
C HIS A 138 21.35 1.98 -3.08
N GLU A 139 21.00 0.72 -3.38
CA GLU A 139 21.68 -0.08 -4.41
C GLU A 139 21.55 0.59 -5.79
N CYS A 140 20.35 1.02 -6.18
CA CYS A 140 20.13 1.67 -7.48
C CYS A 140 20.99 2.92 -7.70
N VAL A 141 21.21 3.72 -6.65
CA VAL A 141 22.05 4.92 -6.73
C VAL A 141 23.54 4.66 -6.49
N GLY A 142 23.93 3.41 -6.25
CA GLY A 142 25.31 3.02 -5.96
C GLY A 142 25.79 3.35 -4.54
N ASP A 143 24.89 3.69 -3.61
CA ASP A 143 25.20 3.85 -2.19
C ASP A 143 25.27 2.49 -1.49
N VAL A 144 26.37 1.77 -1.75
CA VAL A 144 26.67 0.44 -1.19
C VAL A 144 26.60 0.46 0.35
N ALA A 145 27.12 1.52 0.99
CA ALA A 145 27.12 1.64 2.44
C ALA A 145 25.71 1.77 3.02
N GLY A 146 24.87 2.61 2.41
CA GLY A 146 23.46 2.77 2.77
C GLY A 146 22.68 1.48 2.61
N ALA A 147 22.86 0.79 1.48
CA ALA A 147 22.20 -0.47 1.17
C ALA A 147 22.57 -1.58 2.16
N LEU A 148 23.85 -1.76 2.48
CA LEU A 148 24.29 -2.76 3.46
C LEU A 148 23.79 -2.46 4.87
N ARG A 149 23.77 -1.18 5.27
CA ARG A 149 23.22 -0.78 6.58
C ARG A 149 21.77 -1.20 6.72
N ASP A 150 20.94 -0.93 5.71
CA ASP A 150 19.52 -1.27 5.75
C ASP A 150 19.29 -2.78 5.61
N CYS A 151 20.09 -3.49 4.81
CA CYS A 151 20.06 -4.95 4.75
C CYS A 151 20.38 -5.59 6.11
N ARG A 152 21.43 -5.12 6.80
CA ARG A 152 21.79 -5.62 8.14
C ARG A 152 20.69 -5.34 9.16
N ALA A 153 20.11 -4.14 9.13
CA ALA A 153 18.96 -3.80 9.98
C ALA A 153 17.77 -4.73 9.70
N ALA A 154 17.46 -4.97 8.44
CA ALA A 154 16.38 -5.87 8.05
C ALA A 154 16.63 -7.34 8.47
N LEU A 155 17.84 -7.86 8.26
CA LEU A 155 18.23 -9.22 8.67
C LEU A 155 18.28 -9.39 10.20
N SER A 156 18.44 -8.31 10.96
CA SER A 156 18.31 -8.39 12.42
C SER A 156 16.86 -8.60 12.88
N VAL A 157 15.88 -8.23 12.05
CA VAL A 157 14.45 -8.46 12.30
C VAL A 157 14.04 -9.83 11.80
N ASP A 158 14.44 -10.20 10.59
CA ASP A 158 14.23 -11.54 10.03
C ASP A 158 15.52 -12.06 9.35
N PRO A 159 16.30 -12.89 10.06
CA PRO A 159 17.55 -13.43 9.55
C PRO A 159 17.40 -14.34 8.31
N ASN A 160 16.20 -14.88 8.07
CA ASN A 160 15.97 -15.86 7.00
C ASN A 160 15.23 -15.25 5.80
N HIS A 161 15.08 -13.93 5.72
CA HIS A 161 14.40 -13.28 4.62
C HIS A 161 15.22 -13.35 3.32
N GLN A 162 14.80 -14.23 2.40
CA GLN A 162 15.55 -14.56 1.18
C GLN A 162 15.91 -13.35 0.33
N GLU A 163 14.93 -12.48 0.01
CA GLU A 163 15.17 -11.32 -0.86
C GLU A 163 16.23 -10.36 -0.28
N ILE A 164 16.29 -10.23 1.05
CA ILE A 164 17.23 -9.33 1.71
C ILE A 164 18.62 -9.96 1.76
N MET A 165 18.72 -11.28 1.94
CA MET A 165 20.01 -11.99 1.84
C MET A 165 20.58 -11.91 0.41
N GLU A 166 19.74 -12.04 -0.61
CA GLU A 166 20.12 -11.89 -2.01
C GLU A 166 20.60 -10.47 -2.31
N LEU A 167 19.85 -9.45 -1.85
CA LEU A 167 20.24 -8.05 -1.97
C LEU A 167 21.57 -7.78 -1.24
N HIS A 168 21.69 -8.20 0.02
CA HIS A 168 22.91 -8.04 0.81
C HIS A 168 24.13 -8.66 0.11
N SER A 169 24.00 -9.89 -0.40
CA SER A 169 25.09 -10.59 -1.08
C SER A 169 25.52 -9.87 -2.37
N ARG A 170 24.54 -9.40 -3.15
CA ARG A 170 24.78 -8.65 -4.39
C ARG A 170 25.48 -7.32 -4.11
N VAL A 171 24.99 -6.55 -3.15
CA VAL A 171 25.58 -5.26 -2.75
C VAL A 171 26.98 -5.46 -2.14
N HIS A 172 27.17 -6.49 -1.30
CA HIS A 172 28.48 -6.78 -0.70
C HIS A 172 29.53 -7.15 -1.75
N SER A 173 29.14 -7.80 -2.85
CA SER A 173 30.05 -8.10 -3.96
C SER A 173 30.51 -6.87 -4.76
N GLN A 174 29.87 -5.72 -4.55
CA GLN A 174 30.25 -4.44 -5.15
C GLN A 174 31.24 -3.64 -4.28
N GLU A 175 31.56 -4.12 -3.07
CA GLU A 175 32.63 -3.52 -2.27
C GLU A 175 34.00 -3.75 -2.96
N PRO A 176 34.84 -2.70 -3.08
CA PRO A 176 36.15 -2.79 -3.71
C PRO A 176 37.19 -3.58 -2.91
#